data_AF-A0A6A5A4D7-F1
#
_entry.id   AF-A0A6A5A4D7-F1
#
_cell.length_a   1.000
_cell.length_b   1.000
_cell.length_c   1.000
_cell.angle_alpha   90.00
_cell.angle_beta   90.00
_cell.angle_gamma   90.00
#
_symmetry.space_group_name_H-M   'P 1'
#
loop_
_entity.id
_entity.type
_entity.pdbx_description
1 polymer ?
#
loop_
_entity_poly.entity_id
_entity_poly.type
_entity_poly.pdbx_seq_one_letter_code
_entity_poly.pdbx_strand_id
1 'polypeptide(L)'
;MEADSTETSARAQDTTSCAPVSYQFHLFGAFNAVCSKGKNGVQTCQAISSYLQDRAAHEQFYSKQLAKIQQNVKTEDWAKHVANTWNTFHHTIAAISLEYAEFSNMHTSSIVSGMKACTSQQESQIQRLITEGSKLRTQYVECMNKMSKAKERYDKKCAEAIDTIQSIRRPPAAAADGTSDK
;
A
#
# COMPACT_ATOMS: atom_id res chain seq x y z
N MET A 1 -31.12 -37.92 -12.09
CA MET A 1 -32.29 -37.68 -11.23
C MET A 1 -31.77 -36.99 -9.98
N GLU A 2 -32.14 -35.72 -9.84
CA GLU A 2 -31.69 -34.80 -8.79
C GLU A 2 -32.32 -35.12 -7.42
N ALA A 3 -31.59 -34.76 -6.36
CA ALA A 3 -32.06 -34.09 -5.13
C ALA A 3 -30.85 -34.01 -4.18
N ASP A 4 -30.26 -32.84 -3.94
CA ASP A 4 -30.72 -31.74 -3.08
C ASP A 4 -30.23 -31.89 -1.64
N SER A 5 -29.41 -30.93 -1.21
CA SER A 5 -29.43 -30.27 0.11
C SER A 5 -28.25 -29.30 0.18
N THR A 6 -28.51 -28.08 -0.27
CA THR A 6 -27.61 -26.92 -0.10
C THR A 6 -27.95 -26.27 1.24
N GLU A 7 -27.08 -26.41 2.24
CA GLU A 7 -27.19 -25.60 3.46
C GLU A 7 -26.57 -24.22 3.24
N THR A 8 -27.47 -23.25 3.20
CA THR A 8 -27.21 -21.83 2.94
C THR A 8 -26.75 -21.18 4.24
N SER A 9 -25.46 -20.95 4.41
CA SER A 9 -24.98 -20.05 5.46
C SER A 9 -25.19 -18.60 5.02
N ALA A 10 -26.19 -17.97 5.63
CA ALA A 10 -26.57 -16.58 5.40
C ALA A 10 -25.41 -15.63 5.72
N ARG A 11 -24.66 -15.25 4.69
CA ARG A 11 -23.71 -14.14 4.75
C ARG A 11 -24.52 -12.85 4.84
N ALA A 12 -24.46 -12.22 6.00
CA ALA A 12 -24.98 -10.88 6.26
C ALA A 12 -24.68 -9.95 5.07
N GLN A 13 -25.75 -9.37 4.52
CA GLN A 13 -25.68 -8.35 3.49
C GLN A 13 -25.01 -7.12 4.11
N ASP A 14 -23.75 -6.88 3.76
CA ASP A 14 -23.10 -5.61 4.00
C ASP A 14 -23.68 -4.59 3.02
N THR A 15 -24.62 -3.79 3.52
CA THR A 15 -25.19 -2.63 2.84
C THR A 15 -24.19 -1.49 2.79
N THR A 16 -23.27 -1.55 1.83
CA THR A 16 -22.64 -0.36 1.24
C THR A 16 -22.38 -0.64 -0.24
N SER A 17 -23.42 -0.40 -1.05
CA SER A 17 -23.30 -0.33 -2.50
C SER A 17 -22.50 0.92 -2.89
N CYS A 18 -21.18 0.86 -2.73
CA CYS A 18 -20.27 1.71 -3.46
C CYS A 18 -19.90 0.95 -4.73
N ALA A 19 -20.16 1.52 -5.90
CA ALA A 19 -19.76 0.92 -7.17
C ALA A 19 -18.27 0.52 -7.09
N PRO A 20 -17.88 -0.67 -7.59
CA PRO A 20 -16.55 -1.19 -7.39
C PRO A 20 -15.50 -0.18 -7.89
N VAL A 21 -14.69 0.32 -6.95
CA VAL A 21 -13.64 1.29 -7.26
C VAL A 21 -12.53 0.54 -8.01
N SER A 22 -12.54 0.65 -9.34
CA SER A 22 -11.46 0.12 -10.16
C SER A 22 -10.34 1.14 -10.31
N TYR A 23 -9.10 0.70 -10.11
CA TYR A 23 -7.91 1.53 -10.32
C TYR A 23 -7.86 2.12 -11.73
N GLN A 24 -8.32 1.41 -12.75
CA GLN A 24 -8.24 1.89 -14.13
C GLN A 24 -9.03 3.19 -14.39
N PHE A 25 -10.09 3.45 -13.61
CA PHE A 25 -10.95 4.63 -13.79
C PHE A 25 -10.73 5.68 -12.70
N HIS A 26 -10.40 5.25 -11.48
CA HIS A 26 -10.36 6.14 -10.31
C HIS A 26 -8.95 6.47 -9.83
N LEU A 27 -7.91 5.78 -10.32
CA LEU A 27 -6.53 5.97 -9.84
C LEU A 27 -6.05 7.40 -10.03
N PHE A 28 -6.46 8.08 -11.10
CA PHE A 28 -6.06 9.46 -11.30
C PHE A 28 -6.64 10.38 -10.22
N GLY A 29 -7.93 10.27 -9.88
CA GLY A 29 -8.52 11.04 -8.77
C GLY A 29 -7.94 10.65 -7.41
N ALA A 30 -7.71 9.36 -7.19
CA ALA A 30 -7.27 8.79 -5.92
C ALA A 30 -5.74 8.72 -5.75
N PHE A 31 -4.94 9.25 -6.69
CA PHE A 31 -3.50 9.02 -6.77
C PHE A 31 -2.76 9.26 -5.45
N ASN A 32 -3.03 10.39 -4.79
CA ASN A 32 -2.39 10.74 -3.52
C ASN A 32 -2.75 9.74 -2.40
N ALA A 33 -4.02 9.31 -2.35
CA ALA A 33 -4.48 8.32 -1.39
C ALA A 33 -3.81 6.95 -1.63
N VAL A 34 -3.67 6.55 -2.89
CA VAL A 34 -2.98 5.30 -3.27
C VAL A 34 -1.50 5.36 -2.90
N CYS A 35 -0.81 6.46 -3.19
CA CYS A 35 0.58 6.66 -2.80
C CYS A 35 0.76 6.64 -1.28
N SER A 36 -0.13 7.31 -0.53
CA SER A 36 -0.11 7.29 0.93
C SER A 36 -0.34 5.89 1.48
N LYS A 37 -1.30 5.14 0.93
CA LYS A 37 -1.57 3.76 1.32
C LYS A 37 -0.37 2.85 1.03
N GLY A 38 0.30 3.05 -0.11
CA GLY A 38 1.54 2.36 -0.46
C GLY A 38 2.65 2.60 0.57
N LYS A 39 2.89 3.86 0.94
CA LYS A 39 3.88 4.22 1.98
C LYS A 39 3.56 3.57 3.33
N ASN A 40 2.30 3.64 3.75
CA ASN A 40 1.85 3.01 5.00
C ASN A 40 2.03 1.48 4.94
N GLY A 41 1.80 0.87 3.78
CA GLY A 41 2.06 -0.55 3.55
C GLY A 41 3.54 -0.90 3.76
N VAL A 42 4.46 -0.12 3.18
CA VAL A 42 5.90 -0.34 3.38
C VAL A 42 6.29 -0.20 4.85
N GLN A 43 5.81 0.85 5.54
CA GLN A 43 6.07 1.03 6.96
C GLN A 43 5.56 -0.15 7.80
N THR A 44 4.39 -0.69 7.44
CA THR A 44 3.84 -1.88 8.09
C THR A 44 4.75 -3.10 7.87
N CYS A 45 5.22 -3.32 6.64
CA CYS A 45 6.16 -4.40 6.33
C CYS A 45 7.49 -4.25 7.09
N GLN A 46 8.01 -3.02 7.24
CA GLN A 46 9.19 -2.73 8.05
C GLN A 46 8.97 -3.09 9.52
N ALA A 47 7.84 -2.68 10.09
CA ALA A 47 7.49 -2.98 11.48
C ALA A 47 7.38 -4.49 11.72
N ILE A 48 6.70 -5.22 10.83
CA ILE A 48 6.59 -6.68 10.90
C ILE A 48 7.98 -7.32 10.79
N SER A 49 8.82 -6.88 9.85
CA SER A 49 10.17 -7.43 9.70
C SER A 49 11.03 -7.23 10.95
N SER A 50 10.94 -6.06 11.60
CA SER A 50 11.63 -5.79 12.86
C SER A 50 11.13 -6.71 13.97
N TYR A 51 9.81 -6.83 14.14
CA TYR A 51 9.21 -7.70 15.14
C TYR A 51 9.66 -9.17 14.98
N LEU A 52 9.67 -9.68 13.75
CA LEU A 52 10.10 -11.05 13.46
C LEU A 52 11.59 -11.25 13.73
N GLN A 53 12.41 -10.23 13.47
CA GLN A 53 13.83 -10.24 13.82
C GLN A 53 14.03 -10.33 15.33
N ASP A 54 13.30 -9.55 16.12
CA ASP A 54 13.36 -9.59 17.58
C ASP A 54 12.89 -10.95 18.12
N ARG A 55 11.83 -11.51 17.52
CA ARG A 55 11.35 -12.85 17.87
C ARG A 55 12.43 -13.91 17.63
N ALA A 56 13.10 -13.90 16.49
CA ALA A 56 14.19 -14.83 16.19
C ALA A 56 15.36 -14.66 17.18
N ALA A 57 15.72 -13.41 17.51
CA ALA A 57 16.76 -13.13 18.49
C ALA A 57 16.42 -13.68 19.89
N HIS A 58 15.16 -13.59 20.33
CA HIS A 58 14.70 -14.20 21.58
C HIS A 58 14.81 -15.73 21.57
N GLU A 59 14.43 -16.39 20.47
CA GLU A 59 14.57 -17.85 20.36
C GLU A 59 16.04 -18.27 20.42
N GLN A 60 16.91 -17.52 19.75
CA GLN A 60 18.34 -17.76 19.80
C GLN A 60 18.91 -17.61 21.20
N PHE A 61 18.45 -16.59 21.94
CA PHE A 61 18.84 -16.37 23.32
C PHE A 61 18.37 -17.51 24.23
N TYR A 62 17.10 -17.90 24.13
CA TYR A 62 16.53 -19.00 24.89
C TYR A 62 17.29 -20.31 24.67
N SER A 63 17.53 -20.67 23.40
CA SER A 63 18.38 -21.81 23.02
C SER A 63 19.76 -21.74 23.69
N LYS A 64 20.47 -20.61 23.58
CA LYS A 64 21.80 -20.45 24.19
C LYS A 64 21.78 -20.61 25.71
N GLN A 65 20.70 -20.20 26.38
CA GLN A 65 20.58 -20.34 27.83
C GLN A 65 20.35 -21.82 28.23
N LEU A 66 19.50 -22.55 27.51
CA LEU A 66 19.35 -24.00 27.70
C LEU A 66 20.66 -24.75 27.44
N ALA A 67 21.38 -24.39 26.38
CA ALA A 67 22.69 -24.98 26.07
C ALA A 67 23.74 -24.78 27.18
N LYS A 68 23.65 -23.70 27.95
CA LYS A 68 24.54 -23.46 29.10
C LYS A 68 24.15 -24.31 30.32
N ILE A 69 22.85 -24.46 30.57
CA ILE A 69 22.35 -25.23 31.72
C ILE A 69 22.83 -26.69 31.64
N GLN A 70 22.81 -27.30 30.44
CA GLN A 70 23.30 -28.67 30.25
C GLN A 70 24.82 -28.84 30.49
N GLN A 71 25.62 -27.79 30.28
CA GLN A 71 27.09 -27.89 30.40
C GLN A 71 27.59 -27.82 31.84
N ASN A 72 26.73 -27.37 32.77
CA ASN A 72 27.13 -27.01 34.13
C ASN A 72 27.03 -28.14 35.17
N VAL A 73 26.75 -29.39 34.77
CA VAL A 73 26.48 -30.45 35.76
C VAL A 73 27.32 -31.69 35.51
N LYS A 74 28.49 -31.74 36.17
CA LYS A 74 29.20 -32.98 36.48
C LYS A 74 29.08 -33.23 37.97
N THR A 75 28.08 -34.02 38.36
CA THR A 75 27.88 -34.42 39.76
C THR A 75 28.32 -35.87 39.96
N GLU A 76 28.81 -36.15 41.17
CA GLU A 76 29.31 -37.47 41.56
C GLU A 76 28.21 -38.55 41.47
N ASP A 77 28.56 -39.68 40.87
CA ASP A 77 27.61 -40.72 40.44
C ASP A 77 27.40 -41.78 41.54
N TRP A 78 26.89 -41.34 42.69
CA TRP A 78 26.71 -42.20 43.87
C TRP A 78 25.50 -43.15 43.74
N ALA A 79 24.54 -42.84 42.86
CA ALA A 79 23.35 -43.64 42.60
C ALA A 79 23.03 -43.72 41.11
N LYS A 80 23.39 -44.86 40.48
CA LYS A 80 23.25 -45.08 39.03
C LYS A 80 21.85 -44.79 38.47
N HIS A 81 20.77 -45.16 39.18
CA HIS A 81 19.42 -44.92 38.68
C HIS A 81 19.09 -43.42 38.64
N VAL A 82 19.48 -42.68 39.68
CA VAL A 82 19.30 -41.22 39.75
C VAL A 82 20.13 -40.53 38.68
N ALA A 83 21.38 -40.96 38.48
CA ALA A 83 22.24 -40.42 37.43
C ALA A 83 21.70 -40.70 36.02
N ASN A 84 21.13 -41.88 35.78
CA ASN A 84 20.48 -42.17 34.49
C ASN A 84 19.30 -41.23 34.23
N THR A 85 18.40 -41.03 35.20
CA THR A 85 17.28 -40.09 35.06
C THR A 85 17.77 -38.65 34.83
N TRP A 86 18.82 -38.25 35.54
CA TRP A 86 19.42 -36.93 35.40
C TRP A 86 20.08 -36.73 34.02
N ASN A 87 20.77 -37.75 33.51
CA ASN A 87 21.33 -37.74 32.16
C ASN A 87 20.24 -37.64 31.09
N THR A 88 19.10 -38.34 31.27
CA THR A 88 17.95 -38.18 30.39
C THR A 88 17.43 -36.74 30.39
N PHE A 89 17.30 -36.12 31.56
CA PHE A 89 16.89 -34.71 31.66
C PHE A 89 17.84 -33.78 30.89
N HIS A 90 19.15 -33.91 31.08
CA HIS A 90 20.15 -33.11 30.34
C HIS A 90 20.08 -33.34 28.83
N HIS A 91 19.92 -34.58 28.40
CA HIS A 91 19.78 -34.91 26.98
C HIS A 91 18.52 -34.28 26.38
N THR A 92 17.39 -34.28 27.11
CA THR A 92 16.16 -33.61 26.67
C THR A 92 16.35 -32.10 26.58
N ILE A 93 17.00 -31.45 27.55
CA ILE A 93 17.30 -30.01 27.49
C ILE A 93 18.23 -29.69 26.32
N ALA A 94 19.20 -30.55 26.03
CA ALA A 94 20.09 -30.43 24.87
C ALA A 94 19.31 -30.45 23.55
N ALA A 95 18.37 -31.39 23.42
CA ALA A 95 17.53 -31.53 22.24
C ALA A 95 16.62 -30.30 22.05
N ILE A 96 15.93 -29.84 23.10
CA ILE A 96 15.09 -28.62 23.04
C ILE A 96 15.95 -27.41 22.66
N SER A 97 17.14 -27.27 23.25
CA SER A 97 18.07 -26.19 22.90
C SER A 97 18.40 -26.19 21.41
N LEU A 98 18.65 -27.36 20.82
CA LEU A 98 18.99 -27.49 19.41
C LEU A 98 17.80 -27.10 18.52
N GLU A 99 16.60 -27.60 18.82
CA GLU A 99 15.38 -27.28 18.06
C GLU A 99 15.13 -25.77 18.00
N TYR A 100 15.29 -25.06 19.13
CA TYR A 100 15.11 -23.60 19.16
C TYR A 100 16.20 -22.84 18.40
N ALA A 101 17.44 -23.36 18.37
CA ALA A 101 18.50 -22.78 17.54
C ALA A 101 18.19 -22.95 16.05
N GLU A 102 17.79 -24.15 15.63
CA GLU A 102 17.41 -24.44 14.25
C GLU A 102 16.21 -23.60 13.81
N PHE A 103 15.17 -23.52 14.66
CA PHE A 103 14.01 -22.67 14.41
C PHE A 103 14.40 -21.20 14.25
N SER A 104 15.22 -20.65 15.17
CA SER A 104 15.73 -19.29 15.10
C SER A 104 16.49 -19.02 13.79
N ASN A 105 17.37 -19.95 13.41
CA ASN A 105 18.16 -19.84 12.18
C ASN A 105 17.26 -19.86 10.94
N MET A 106 16.29 -20.76 10.88
CA MET A 106 15.32 -20.84 9.79
C MET A 106 14.43 -19.60 9.73
N HIS A 107 13.93 -19.14 10.88
CA HIS A 107 13.14 -17.91 10.99
C HIS A 107 13.91 -16.71 10.45
N THR A 108 15.17 -16.56 10.84
CA THR A 108 16.03 -15.46 10.39
C THR A 108 16.32 -15.54 8.89
N SER A 109 16.79 -16.71 8.41
CA SER A 109 17.28 -16.88 7.05
C SER A 109 16.18 -16.95 5.99
N SER A 110 15.00 -17.45 6.35
CA SER A 110 13.87 -17.58 5.43
C SER A 110 12.89 -16.42 5.58
N ILE A 111 12.25 -16.30 6.76
CA ILE A 111 11.13 -15.38 6.95
C ILE A 111 11.62 -13.93 7.06
N VAL A 112 12.55 -13.64 7.96
CA VAL A 112 13.04 -12.26 8.17
C VAL A 112 13.72 -11.75 6.91
N SER A 113 14.60 -12.56 6.30
CA SER A 113 15.26 -12.24 5.03
C SER A 113 14.24 -11.97 3.91
N GLY A 114 13.26 -12.86 3.71
CA GLY A 114 12.21 -12.71 2.70
C GLY A 114 11.37 -11.44 2.92
N MET A 115 11.00 -11.15 4.16
CA MET A 115 10.27 -9.93 4.52
C MET A 115 11.08 -8.67 4.22
N LYS A 116 12.38 -8.64 4.53
CA LYS A 116 13.27 -7.51 4.20
C LYS A 116 13.39 -7.30 2.68
N ALA A 117 13.56 -8.39 1.93
CA ALA A 117 13.63 -8.33 0.47
C ALA A 117 12.33 -7.80 -0.14
N CYS A 118 11.18 -8.33 0.31
CA CYS A 118 9.86 -7.89 -0.12
C CYS A 118 9.64 -6.40 0.19
N THR A 119 9.98 -5.97 1.42
CA THR A 119 9.86 -4.57 1.86
C THR A 119 10.69 -3.63 0.99
N SER A 120 11.94 -4.01 0.69
CA SER A 120 12.83 -3.22 -0.18
C SER A 120 12.28 -3.09 -1.59
N GLN A 121 11.75 -4.19 -2.14
CA GLN A 121 11.12 -4.18 -3.46
C GLN A 121 9.86 -3.30 -3.47
N GLN A 122 9.01 -3.39 -2.45
CA GLN A 122 7.80 -2.56 -2.33
C GLN A 122 8.15 -1.07 -2.23
N GLU A 123 9.16 -0.70 -1.43
CA GLU A 123 9.62 0.69 -1.32
C GLU A 123 10.04 1.25 -2.69
N SER A 124 10.86 0.50 -3.43
CA SER A 124 11.29 0.90 -4.78
C SER A 124 10.10 1.10 -5.72
N GLN A 125 9.14 0.17 -5.72
CA GLN A 125 7.94 0.26 -6.57
C GLN A 125 7.06 1.46 -6.20
N ILE A 126 6.84 1.72 -4.91
CA ILE A 126 6.05 2.86 -4.43
C ILE A 126 6.73 4.18 -4.75
N GLN A 127 8.05 4.29 -4.55
CA GLN A 127 8.79 5.50 -4.91
C GLN A 127 8.74 5.79 -6.42
N ARG A 128 8.84 4.74 -7.25
CA ARG A 128 8.68 4.87 -8.69
C ARG A 128 7.27 5.34 -9.08
N LEU A 129 6.24 4.75 -8.48
CA LEU A 129 4.85 5.17 -8.69
C LEU A 129 4.64 6.64 -8.33
N ILE A 130 5.17 7.08 -7.19
CA ILE A 130 5.07 8.47 -6.74
C ILE A 130 5.75 9.40 -7.74
N THR A 131 6.98 9.08 -8.14
CA THR A 131 7.79 9.92 -9.02
C THR A 131 7.15 10.07 -10.40
N GLU A 132 6.90 8.95 -11.08
CA GLU A 132 6.35 8.97 -12.44
C GLU A 132 4.89 9.44 -12.46
N GLY A 133 4.09 9.01 -11.49
CA GLY A 133 2.70 9.44 -11.39
C GLY A 133 2.55 10.93 -11.10
N SER A 134 3.41 11.50 -10.24
CA SER A 134 3.40 12.95 -9.99
C SER A 134 3.80 13.75 -11.22
N LYS A 135 4.82 13.28 -11.95
CA LYS A 135 5.25 13.90 -13.21
C LYS A 135 4.10 13.93 -14.24
N LEU A 136 3.43 12.80 -14.46
CA LEU A 136 2.32 12.70 -15.40
C LEU A 136 1.15 13.62 -14.99
N ARG A 137 0.83 13.69 -13.70
CA ARG A 137 -0.23 14.57 -13.18
C ARG A 137 0.08 16.04 -13.42
N THR A 138 1.31 16.47 -13.15
CA THR A 138 1.73 17.85 -13.40
C THR A 138 1.59 18.20 -14.88
N GLN A 139 2.04 17.32 -15.78
CA GLN A 139 1.88 17.50 -17.23
C GLN A 139 0.41 17.57 -17.66
N TYR A 140 -0.44 16.72 -17.09
CA TYR A 140 -1.88 16.75 -17.35
C TYR A 140 -2.52 18.07 -16.94
N VAL A 141 -2.24 18.55 -15.72
CA VAL A 141 -2.76 19.84 -15.22
C VAL A 141 -2.30 20.99 -16.12
N GLU A 142 -1.03 20.98 -16.51
CA GLU A 142 -0.49 21.99 -17.43
C GLU A 142 -1.20 21.98 -18.80
N CYS A 143 -1.43 20.79 -19.37
CA CYS A 143 -2.15 20.61 -20.62
C CYS A 143 -3.60 21.13 -20.52
N MET A 144 -4.33 20.74 -19.46
CA MET A 144 -5.70 21.19 -19.22
C MET A 144 -5.78 22.71 -19.05
N ASN A 145 -4.82 23.32 -18.36
CA ASN A 145 -4.74 24.77 -18.22
C ASN A 145 -4.51 25.48 -19.56
N LYS A 146 -3.63 24.94 -20.42
CA LYS A 146 -3.40 25.48 -21.78
C LYS A 146 -4.66 25.35 -22.63
N MET A 147 -5.34 24.20 -22.58
CA MET A 147 -6.59 23.95 -23.29
C MET A 147 -7.70 24.91 -22.84
N SER A 148 -7.87 25.11 -21.52
CA SER A 148 -8.87 26.02 -20.97
C SER A 148 -8.63 27.47 -21.43
N LYS A 149 -7.37 27.93 -21.40
CA LYS A 149 -7.01 29.27 -21.90
C LYS A 149 -7.22 29.42 -23.40
N ALA A 150 -6.93 28.38 -24.19
CA ALA A 150 -7.17 28.39 -25.63
C ALA A 150 -8.67 28.47 -25.94
N LYS A 151 -9.50 27.71 -25.20
CA LYS A 151 -10.95 27.77 -25.30
C LYS A 151 -11.48 29.17 -24.97
N GLU A 152 -11.06 29.77 -23.85
CA GLU A 152 -11.47 31.12 -23.47
C GLU A 152 -11.12 32.17 -24.54
N ARG A 153 -9.93 32.07 -25.14
CA ARG A 153 -9.53 32.94 -26.25
C ARG A 153 -10.38 32.73 -27.50
N TYR A 154 -10.72 31.48 -27.82
CA TYR A 154 -11.58 31.14 -28.94
C TYR A 154 -13.00 31.69 -28.72
N ASP A 155 -13.60 31.45 -27.56
CA ASP A 155 -14.94 31.92 -27.21
C ASP A 155 -15.01 33.45 -27.25
N LYS A 156 -13.97 34.14 -26.75
CA LYS A 156 -13.85 35.60 -26.86
C LYS A 156 -13.80 36.06 -28.32
N LYS A 157 -13.03 35.39 -29.18
CA LYS A 157 -12.94 35.72 -30.61
C LYS A 157 -14.27 35.50 -31.34
N CYS A 158 -15.01 34.45 -30.98
CA CYS A 158 -16.36 34.24 -31.50
C CYS A 158 -17.31 35.37 -31.08
N ALA A 159 -17.26 35.80 -29.81
CA ALA A 159 -18.08 36.92 -29.33
C ALA A 159 -17.73 38.25 -30.03
N GLU A 160 -16.44 38.57 -30.17
CA GLU A 160 -15.97 39.74 -30.91
C GLU A 160 -16.45 39.74 -32.38
N ALA A 161 -16.42 38.58 -33.04
CA ALA A 161 -16.89 38.44 -34.42
C ALA A 161 -18.41 38.64 -34.55
N ILE A 162 -19.19 38.08 -33.61
CA ILE A 162 -20.64 38.27 -33.56
C ILE A 162 -20.99 39.74 -33.35
N ASP A 163 -20.33 40.42 -32.41
CA ASP A 163 -20.55 41.84 -32.14
C ASP A 163 -20.22 42.72 -33.36
N THR A 164 -19.10 42.41 -34.04
CA THR A 164 -18.71 43.11 -35.29
C THR A 164 -19.78 42.94 -36.38
N ILE A 165 -20.30 41.73 -36.58
CA ILE A 165 -21.37 41.47 -37.57
C ILE A 165 -22.65 42.23 -37.19
N GLN A 166 -23.02 42.25 -35.91
CA GLN A 166 -24.19 42.99 -35.43
C GLN A 166 -24.02 44.51 -35.62
N SER A 167 -22.83 45.05 -35.35
CA SER A 167 -22.53 46.46 -35.57
C SER A 167 -22.65 46.86 -37.05
N ILE A 168 -22.17 46.02 -37.98
CA ILE A 168 -22.28 46.28 -39.43
C ILE A 168 -23.74 46.22 -39.89
N ARG A 169 -24.55 45.30 -39.33
CA ARG A 169 -25.96 45.16 -39.68
C ARG A 169 -26.86 46.22 -39.05
N ARG A 170 -26.34 47.08 -38.17
CA ARG A 170 -27.12 48.15 -37.54
C ARG A 170 -27.44 49.21 -38.60
N PRO A 171 -28.72 49.43 -38.97
CA PRO A 171 -29.07 50.45 -39.95
C PRO A 171 -28.59 51.82 -39.47
N PRO A 172 -28.17 52.74 -40.36
CA PRO A 172 -27.89 54.11 -39.96
C PRO A 172 -29.13 54.66 -39.26
N ALA A 173 -28.95 55.25 -38.07
CA ALA A 173 -30.04 55.90 -37.37
C ALA A 173 -30.68 56.87 -38.36
N ALA A 174 -31.95 56.62 -38.72
CA ALA A 174 -32.70 57.50 -39.58
C ALA A 174 -32.51 58.91 -39.03
N ALA A 175 -31.94 59.79 -39.86
CA ALA A 175 -31.74 61.18 -39.53
C ALA A 175 -33.09 61.72 -39.05
N ALA A 176 -33.20 61.92 -37.74
CA ALA A 176 -34.21 62.78 -37.16
C ALA A 176 -33.77 64.20 -37.51
N ASP A 177 -33.99 64.59 -38.76
CA ASP A 177 -33.97 65.99 -39.16
C ASP A 177 -35.40 66.37 -39.50
N GLY A 178 -36.07 66.89 -38.48
CA GLY A 178 -37.35 67.52 -38.61
C GLY A 178 -37.17 68.87 -39.29
N THR A 179 -37.62 68.96 -40.54
CA THR A 179 -38.07 70.22 -41.14
C THR A 179 -39.17 69.88 -42.14
N SER A 180 -40.40 69.84 -41.66
CA SER A 180 -41.57 70.01 -42.52
C SER A 180 -41.86 71.51 -42.56
N ASP A 181 -41.43 72.16 -43.63
CA ASP A 181 -41.81 73.52 -43.96
C ASP A 181 -42.63 73.49 -45.25
N LYS A 182 -43.74 74.23 -45.21
CA LYS A 182 -44.82 74.43 -46.20
C LYS A 182 -45.97 73.42 -46.25
#